data_AF-A0A8T2TWL4-F1
#
_entry.id   AF-A0A8T2TWL4-F1
#
_cell.length_a   1.000
_cell.length_b   1.000
_cell.length_c   1.000
_cell.angle_alpha   90.00
_cell.angle_beta   90.00
_cell.angle_gamma   90.00
#
_symmetry.space_group_name_H-M   'P 1'
#
loop_
_entity.id
_entity.type
_entity.pdbx_description
1 polymer ?
#
loop_
_entity_poly.entity_id
_entity_poly.type
_entity_poly.pdbx_seq_one_letter_code
_entity_poly.pdbx_strand_id
1 'polypeptide(L)'
;MANLELVFYIAVVLVSSVICFCGHWPIFEGTPIHALNYYCTGGIFELLEKCVGFTCGERGLRAIYCVEHYCCERPNPILQIFYFTIVGGAYFAAMTTSFKYIPGPYLSAIHWYLGTGSVVMGLLLFLLTSFSDPGFVSSSNVSDYLAMFPYDGVLYEEKICSTCNIPRPPRSKHCSICGHCVARFDHHCGWTVRFLSHMDYDWSKSKEYLHRGE
;
A
#
# COMPACT_ATOMS: atom_id res chain seq x y z
N MET A 1 -8.23 32.63 25.36
CA MET A 1 -7.80 31.23 25.60
C MET A 1 -8.14 30.33 24.42
N ALA A 2 -9.41 30.23 23.98
CA ALA A 2 -9.80 29.41 22.81
C ALA A 2 -9.02 29.69 21.51
N ASN A 3 -8.69 30.96 21.22
CA ASN A 3 -7.91 31.32 20.02
C ASN A 3 -6.43 30.87 20.10
N LEU A 4 -5.85 30.79 21.30
CA LEU A 4 -4.46 30.36 21.47
C LEU A 4 -4.33 28.84 21.34
N GLU A 5 -5.27 28.10 21.93
CA GLU A 5 -5.40 26.65 21.76
C GLU A 5 -5.61 26.26 20.30
N LEU A 6 -6.48 26.99 19.59
CA LEU A 6 -6.72 26.75 18.17
C LEU A 6 -5.47 27.03 17.33
N VAL A 7 -4.77 28.14 17.58
CA VAL A 7 -3.51 28.47 16.88
C VAL A 7 -2.44 27.43 17.16
N PHE A 8 -2.31 26.98 18.41
CA PHE A 8 -1.39 25.92 18.78
C PHE A 8 -1.71 24.61 18.05
N TYR A 9 -2.98 24.19 18.04
CA TYR A 9 -3.41 22.99 17.34
C TYR A 9 -3.15 23.06 15.84
N ILE A 10 -3.48 24.19 15.19
CA ILE A 10 -3.19 24.41 13.77
C ILE A 10 -1.69 24.33 13.52
N ALA A 11 -0.87 24.96 14.36
CA ALA A 11 0.59 24.93 14.21
C ALA A 11 1.14 23.50 14.35
N VAL A 12 0.68 22.73 15.34
CA VAL A 12 1.07 21.33 15.51
C VAL A 12 0.69 20.50 14.28
N VAL A 13 -0.55 20.60 13.81
CA VAL A 13 -1.03 19.85 12.64
C VAL A 13 -0.22 20.20 11.39
N LEU A 14 0.07 21.49 11.17
CA LEU A 14 0.87 21.94 10.02
C LEU A 14 2.30 21.41 10.11
N VAL A 15 2.96 21.53 11.26
CA VAL A 15 4.33 21.04 11.46
C VAL A 15 4.38 19.52 11.30
N SER A 16 3.46 18.77 11.91
CA SER A 16 3.37 17.31 11.74
C SER A 16 3.14 16.92 10.28
N SER A 17 2.29 17.65 9.55
CA SER A 17 2.03 17.39 8.14
C SER A 17 3.29 17.62 7.29
N VAL A 18 4.04 18.70 7.54
CA VAL A 18 5.31 18.97 6.85
C VAL A 18 6.33 17.88 7.14
N ILE A 19 6.46 17.44 8.39
CA ILE A 19 7.36 16.35 8.77
C ILE A 19 6.96 15.06 8.03
N CYS A 20 5.68 14.66 8.06
CA CYS A 20 5.24 13.40 7.47
C CYS A 20 5.31 13.38 5.93
N PHE A 21 4.88 14.44 5.25
CA PHE A 21 4.74 14.45 3.79
C PHE A 21 5.96 15.01 3.05
N CYS A 22 6.66 15.98 3.65
CA CYS A 22 7.75 16.70 2.99
C CYS A 22 9.13 16.35 3.56
N GLY A 23 9.21 15.69 4.72
CA GLY A 23 10.48 15.49 5.42
C GLY A 23 11.52 14.65 4.69
N HIS A 24 11.12 13.84 3.71
CA HIS A 24 12.01 13.08 2.84
C HIS A 24 12.66 13.92 1.72
N TRP A 25 12.22 15.17 1.50
CA TRP A 25 12.71 15.97 0.38
C TRP A 25 14.18 16.38 0.57
N PRO A 26 14.97 16.51 -0.52
CA PRO A 26 16.38 16.88 -0.46
C PRO A 26 16.66 18.19 0.29
N ILE A 27 15.72 19.14 0.26
CA ILE A 27 15.85 20.43 0.95
C ILE A 27 15.94 20.30 2.48
N PHE A 28 15.47 19.19 3.04
CA PHE A 28 15.50 18.92 4.48
C PHE A 28 16.64 17.98 4.89
N GLU A 29 17.46 17.49 3.96
CA GLU A 29 18.60 16.63 4.28
C GLU A 29 19.51 17.25 5.36
N GLY A 30 19.87 16.45 6.36
CA GLY A 30 20.69 16.90 7.50
C GLY A 30 19.96 17.79 8.53
N THR A 31 18.67 18.09 8.33
CA THR A 31 17.88 18.88 9.29
C THR A 31 17.12 18.01 10.30
N PRO A 32 16.66 18.58 11.44
CA PRO A 32 15.80 17.87 12.38
C PRO A 32 14.49 17.36 11.76
N ILE A 33 13.98 18.02 10.71
CA ILE A 33 12.76 17.59 10.01
C ILE A 33 12.99 16.26 9.31
N HIS A 34 14.12 16.11 8.62
CA HIS A 34 14.50 14.84 7.98
C HIS A 34 14.74 13.76 9.03
N ALA A 35 15.44 14.07 10.13
CA ALA A 35 15.67 13.10 11.21
C ALA A 35 14.36 12.61 11.86
N LEU A 36 13.42 13.53 12.13
CA LEU A 36 12.10 13.19 12.67
C LEU A 36 11.28 12.38 11.68
N ASN A 37 11.26 12.76 10.39
CA ASN A 37 10.59 11.99 9.35
C ASN A 37 11.16 10.57 9.28
N TYR A 38 12.48 10.42 9.21
CA TYR A 38 13.14 9.12 9.19
C TYR A 38 12.78 8.28 10.43
N TYR A 39 12.84 8.87 11.63
CA TYR A 39 12.50 8.16 12.86
C TYR A 39 11.03 7.70 12.90
N CYS A 40 10.12 8.58 12.48
CA CYS A 40 8.69 8.27 12.43
C CYS A 40 8.31 7.26 11.35
N THR A 41 9.02 7.24 10.22
CA THR A 41 8.67 6.39 9.07
C THR A 41 9.38 5.03 9.08
N GLY A 42 10.61 4.94 9.60
CA GLY A 42 11.38 3.69 9.59
C GLY A 42 12.26 3.47 10.83
N GLY A 43 12.85 4.52 11.40
CA GLY A 43 13.84 4.38 12.48
C GLY A 43 13.31 3.68 13.74
N ILE A 44 12.02 3.84 14.05
CA ILE A 44 11.39 3.13 15.18
C ILE A 44 11.29 1.61 14.94
N PHE A 45 11.07 1.18 13.69
CA PHE A 45 11.02 -0.23 13.31
C PHE A 45 12.42 -0.83 13.32
N GLU A 46 13.43 -0.12 12.83
CA GLU A 46 14.83 -0.56 12.93
C GLU A 46 15.28 -0.75 14.38
N LEU A 47 14.88 0.17 15.27
CA LEU A 47 15.20 0.05 16.70
C LEU A 47 14.52 -1.18 17.29
N LEU A 48 13.24 -1.41 16.96
CA LEU A 48 12.50 -2.60 17.38
C LEU A 48 13.19 -3.88 16.91
N GLU A 49 13.59 -3.94 15.63
CA GLU A 49 14.32 -5.08 15.07
C GLU A 49 15.65 -5.31 15.80
N LYS A 50 16.45 -4.27 16.02
CA LYS A 50 17.71 -4.37 16.78
C LYS A 50 17.48 -4.87 18.20
N CYS A 51 16.47 -4.35 18.90
CA CYS A 51 16.11 -4.78 20.25
C CYS A 51 15.65 -6.24 20.29
N VAL A 52 14.83 -6.67 19.34
CA VAL A 52 14.33 -8.05 19.27
C VAL A 52 15.43 -9.02 18.81
N GLY A 53 16.29 -8.60 17.88
CA GLY A 53 17.48 -9.37 17.51
C GLY A 53 18.43 -9.57 18.69
N PHE A 54 18.61 -8.53 19.51
CA PHE A 54 19.44 -8.62 20.71
C PHE A 54 18.83 -9.53 21.81
N THR A 55 17.52 -9.43 22.04
CA THR A 55 16.85 -10.14 23.14
C THR A 55 16.40 -11.56 22.78
N CYS A 56 15.90 -11.75 21.56
CA CYS A 56 15.25 -12.98 21.09
C CYS A 56 16.00 -13.68 19.95
N GLY A 57 17.11 -13.10 19.46
CA GLY A 57 17.93 -13.65 18.38
C GLY A 57 17.20 -13.78 17.05
N GLU A 58 17.71 -14.65 16.19
CA GLU A 58 17.15 -14.94 14.85
C GLU A 58 15.69 -15.42 14.89
N ARG A 59 15.26 -16.07 15.99
CA ARG A 59 13.86 -16.50 16.14
C ARG A 59 12.90 -15.32 16.31
N GLY A 60 13.30 -14.31 17.09
CA GLY A 60 12.52 -13.09 17.27
C GLY A 60 12.45 -12.25 16.00
N LEU A 61 13.58 -12.09 15.32
CA LEU A 61 13.63 -11.40 14.02
C LEU A 61 12.73 -12.08 12.99
N ARG A 62 12.81 -13.41 12.87
CA ARG A 62 11.92 -14.17 11.99
C ARG A 62 10.44 -13.99 12.33
N ALA A 63 10.10 -13.86 13.61
CA ALA A 63 8.73 -13.59 14.01
C ALA A 63 8.27 -12.18 13.60
N ILE A 64 9.11 -11.15 13.75
CA ILE A 64 8.83 -9.79 13.27
C ILE A 64 8.60 -9.82 11.76
N TYR A 65 9.53 -10.39 10.99
CA TYR A 65 9.39 -10.39 9.54
C TYR A 65 8.21 -11.24 9.06
N CYS A 66 7.83 -12.31 9.79
CA CYS A 66 6.56 -13.03 9.52
C CYS A 66 5.34 -12.13 9.73
N VAL A 67 5.34 -11.32 10.79
CA VAL A 67 4.25 -10.36 11.07
C VAL A 67 4.24 -9.27 10.02
N GLU A 68 5.38 -8.69 9.67
CA GLU A 68 5.51 -7.69 8.61
C GLU A 68 5.02 -8.24 7.28
N HIS A 69 5.46 -9.41 6.86
CA HIS A 69 4.99 -10.04 5.64
C HIS A 69 3.46 -10.30 5.69
N TYR A 70 2.92 -10.73 6.83
CA TYR A 70 1.47 -10.94 6.96
C TYR A 70 0.65 -9.62 6.96
N CYS A 71 1.19 -8.56 7.56
CA CYS A 71 0.51 -7.28 7.72
C CYS A 71 0.72 -6.30 6.56
N CYS A 72 1.86 -6.36 5.89
CA CYS A 72 2.29 -5.36 4.91
C CYS A 72 2.44 -5.94 3.50
N GLU A 73 2.81 -7.23 3.39
CA GLU A 73 3.11 -7.87 2.10
C GLU A 73 2.06 -8.90 1.66
N ARG A 74 0.97 -9.09 2.42
CA ARG A 74 -0.17 -9.95 2.07
C ARG A 74 -1.46 -9.14 2.06
N PRO A 75 -2.55 -9.61 1.43
CA PRO A 75 -3.87 -8.99 1.57
C PRO A 75 -4.23 -8.96 3.05
N ASN A 76 -4.08 -7.79 3.66
CA ASN A 76 -4.16 -7.68 5.10
C ASN A 76 -5.64 -7.52 5.49
N PRO A 77 -6.28 -8.53 6.12
CA PRO A 77 -7.64 -8.38 6.58
C PRO A 77 -7.78 -7.21 7.56
N ILE A 78 -6.72 -6.82 8.27
CA ILE A 78 -6.70 -5.65 9.14
C ILE A 78 -6.86 -4.36 8.32
N LEU A 79 -6.12 -4.20 7.21
CA LEU A 79 -6.25 -3.01 6.36
C LEU A 79 -7.61 -2.96 5.66
N GLN A 80 -8.13 -4.12 5.25
CA GLN A 80 -9.50 -4.20 4.72
C GLN A 80 -10.52 -3.79 5.78
N ILE A 81 -10.47 -4.38 6.98
CA ILE A 81 -11.36 -4.02 8.10
C ILE A 81 -11.23 -2.52 8.43
N PHE A 82 -10.01 -1.99 8.44
CA PHE A 82 -9.75 -0.58 8.69
C PHE A 82 -10.38 0.32 7.63
N TYR A 83 -10.22 0.00 6.35
CA TYR A 83 -10.87 0.72 5.25
C TYR A 83 -12.40 0.69 5.37
N PHE A 84 -12.97 -0.49 5.62
CA PHE A 84 -14.41 -0.66 5.84
C PHE A 84 -14.90 0.14 7.05
N THR A 85 -14.11 0.18 8.12
CA THR A 85 -14.44 0.94 9.33
C THR A 85 -14.45 2.44 9.06
N ILE A 86 -13.44 2.96 8.35
CA ILE A 86 -13.37 4.39 8.00
C ILE A 86 -14.51 4.78 7.07
N VAL A 87 -14.68 4.08 5.95
CA VAL A 87 -15.70 4.41 4.95
C VAL A 87 -17.10 4.21 5.51
N GLY A 88 -17.33 3.08 6.18
CA GLY A 88 -18.62 2.76 6.80
C GLY A 88 -18.95 3.71 7.96
N GLY A 89 -17.98 4.05 8.79
CA GLY A 89 -18.14 5.01 9.89
C GLY A 89 -18.41 6.42 9.39
N ALA A 90 -17.65 6.90 8.40
CA ALA A 90 -17.88 8.21 7.78
C ALA A 90 -19.27 8.28 7.12
N TYR A 91 -19.66 7.22 6.43
CA TYR A 91 -20.99 7.13 5.82
C TYR A 91 -22.10 7.08 6.88
N PHE A 92 -21.95 6.30 7.95
CA PHE A 92 -22.90 6.29 9.08
C PHE A 92 -23.04 7.68 9.74
N ALA A 93 -21.93 8.39 9.92
CA ALA A 93 -21.95 9.78 10.40
C ALA A 93 -22.71 10.70 9.42
N ALA A 94 -22.45 10.60 8.12
CA ALA A 94 -23.19 11.36 7.09
C ALA A 94 -24.69 11.02 7.10
N MET A 95 -25.04 9.76 7.32
CA MET A 95 -26.43 9.31 7.39
C MET A 95 -27.19 9.94 8.57
N THR A 96 -26.58 9.96 9.75
CA THR A 96 -27.18 10.48 10.98
C THR A 96 -27.20 12.01 11.05
N THR A 97 -26.25 12.67 10.38
CA THR A 97 -26.10 14.14 10.44
C THR A 97 -26.70 14.86 9.23
N SER A 98 -26.36 14.43 8.02
CA SER A 98 -26.67 15.14 6.78
C SER A 98 -27.87 14.55 6.04
N PHE A 99 -27.97 13.22 5.93
CA PHE A 99 -29.02 12.59 5.11
C PHE A 99 -30.40 12.71 5.73
N LYS A 100 -30.51 13.07 7.02
CA LYS A 100 -31.79 13.44 7.65
C LYS A 100 -32.48 14.64 6.99
N TYR A 101 -31.73 15.47 6.25
CA TYR A 101 -32.25 16.62 5.51
C TYR A 101 -32.64 16.27 4.05
N ILE A 102 -32.57 14.98 3.67
CA ILE A 102 -32.95 14.46 2.35
C ILE A 102 -34.15 13.52 2.52
N PRO A 103 -35.29 13.74 1.82
CA PRO A 103 -35.52 14.79 0.83
C PRO A 103 -35.75 16.17 1.47
N GLY A 104 -35.23 17.19 0.81
CA GLY A 104 -35.37 18.59 1.21
C GLY A 104 -35.74 19.48 0.02
N PRO A 105 -35.89 20.79 0.24
CA PRO A 105 -36.29 21.73 -0.82
C PRO A 105 -35.31 21.78 -2.00
N TYR A 106 -34.03 21.44 -1.78
CA TYR A 106 -32.98 21.46 -2.80
C TYR A 106 -32.52 20.07 -3.24
N LEU A 107 -32.82 19.00 -2.50
CA LEU A 107 -32.36 17.63 -2.79
C LEU A 107 -33.52 16.64 -2.77
N SER A 108 -33.77 16.01 -3.91
CA SER A 108 -34.77 14.95 -4.02
C SER A 108 -34.31 13.64 -3.36
N ALA A 109 -35.27 12.78 -3.00
CA ALA A 109 -35.04 11.48 -2.39
C ALA A 109 -34.13 10.56 -3.23
N ILE A 110 -33.98 10.80 -4.53
CA ILE A 110 -33.08 10.00 -5.39
C ILE A 110 -31.62 10.05 -4.91
N HIS A 111 -31.18 11.19 -4.37
CA HIS A 111 -29.81 11.37 -3.89
C HIS A 111 -29.50 10.48 -2.69
N TRP A 112 -30.52 10.13 -1.91
CA TRP A 112 -30.38 9.17 -0.83
C TRP A 112 -29.96 7.81 -1.40
N TYR A 113 -30.72 7.28 -2.37
CA TYR A 113 -30.46 5.98 -2.98
C TYR A 113 -29.16 5.96 -3.79
N LEU A 114 -28.88 7.01 -4.57
CA LEU A 114 -27.64 7.11 -5.34
C LEU A 114 -26.41 7.21 -4.44
N GLY A 115 -26.49 7.97 -3.34
CA GLY A 115 -25.42 8.08 -2.35
C GLY A 115 -25.13 6.72 -1.69
N THR A 116 -26.17 6.06 -1.17
CA THR A 116 -26.06 4.72 -0.58
C THR A 116 -25.51 3.71 -1.58
N GLY A 117 -26.06 3.69 -2.80
CA GLY A 117 -25.64 2.77 -3.85
C GLY A 117 -24.19 2.97 -4.28
N SER A 118 -23.72 4.21 -4.35
CA SER A 118 -22.32 4.54 -4.69
C SER A 118 -21.35 4.04 -3.63
N VAL A 119 -21.66 4.21 -2.34
CA VAL A 119 -20.82 3.71 -1.24
C VAL A 119 -20.77 2.18 -1.24
N VAL A 120 -21.93 1.51 -1.38
CA VAL A 120 -21.98 0.05 -1.46
C VAL A 120 -21.20 -0.46 -2.67
N MET A 121 -21.38 0.13 -3.85
CA MET A 121 -20.63 -0.22 -5.05
C MET A 121 -19.12 -0.04 -4.85
N GLY A 122 -18.69 1.08 -4.25
CA GLY A 122 -17.29 1.35 -3.96
C GLY A 122 -16.67 0.30 -3.03
N LEU A 123 -17.36 -0.07 -1.95
CA LEU A 123 -16.92 -1.13 -1.03
C LEU A 123 -16.86 -2.50 -1.72
N LEU A 124 -17.83 -2.82 -2.58
CA LEU A 124 -17.83 -4.07 -3.35
C LEU A 124 -16.66 -4.11 -4.33
N LEU A 125 -16.42 -3.04 -5.09
CA LEU A 125 -15.28 -2.95 -6.02
C LEU A 125 -13.95 -3.04 -5.28
N PHE A 126 -13.84 -2.43 -4.10
CA PHE A 126 -12.66 -2.56 -3.24
C PHE A 126 -12.41 -4.02 -2.84
N LEU A 127 -13.44 -4.75 -2.40
CA LEU A 127 -13.30 -6.18 -2.08
C LEU A 127 -12.95 -7.02 -3.32
N LEU A 128 -13.63 -6.80 -4.44
CA LEU A 128 -13.36 -7.53 -5.67
C LEU A 128 -11.92 -7.33 -6.12
N THR A 129 -11.43 -6.09 -6.09
CA THR A 129 -10.04 -5.77 -6.39
C THR A 129 -9.10 -6.44 -5.39
N SER A 130 -9.44 -6.39 -4.11
CA SER A 130 -8.67 -6.98 -3.01
C SER A 130 -8.46 -8.50 -3.13
N PHE A 131 -9.37 -9.19 -3.80
CA PHE A 131 -9.31 -10.64 -3.99
C PHE A 131 -8.99 -11.09 -5.42
N SER A 132 -8.82 -10.14 -6.33
CA SER A 132 -8.46 -10.42 -7.73
C SER A 132 -7.01 -10.86 -7.86
N ASP A 133 -6.72 -11.65 -8.90
CA ASP A 133 -5.35 -12.01 -9.24
C ASP A 133 -4.61 -10.77 -9.78
N PRO A 134 -3.46 -10.38 -9.20
CA PRO A 134 -2.66 -9.28 -9.72
C PRO A 134 -2.06 -9.56 -11.12
N GLY A 135 -2.04 -10.81 -11.58
CA GLY A 135 -1.51 -11.21 -12.88
C GLY A 135 -0.02 -11.54 -12.82
N PHE A 136 0.39 -12.41 -11.89
CA PHE A 136 1.79 -12.85 -11.79
C PHE A 136 2.26 -13.58 -13.05
N VAL A 137 3.46 -13.23 -13.51
CA VAL A 137 4.12 -13.84 -14.66
C VAL A 137 5.17 -14.83 -14.15
N SER A 138 5.06 -16.08 -14.61
CA SER A 138 5.97 -17.18 -14.33
C SER A 138 6.44 -17.82 -15.63
N SER A 139 7.44 -18.70 -15.54
CA SER A 139 7.91 -19.47 -16.70
C SER A 139 6.81 -20.31 -17.36
N SER A 140 5.75 -20.68 -16.63
CA SER A 140 4.65 -21.50 -17.16
C SER A 140 3.61 -20.72 -17.96
N ASN A 141 3.44 -19.41 -17.70
CA ASN A 141 2.41 -18.59 -18.34
C ASN A 141 2.96 -17.42 -19.17
N VAL A 142 4.28 -17.21 -19.16
CA VAL A 142 4.92 -16.09 -19.88
C VAL A 142 4.66 -16.14 -21.38
N SER A 143 4.61 -17.34 -21.98
CA SER A 143 4.27 -17.52 -23.40
C SER A 143 2.88 -16.97 -23.73
N ASP A 144 1.90 -17.16 -22.85
CA ASP A 144 0.53 -16.74 -23.06
C ASP A 144 0.42 -15.21 -23.01
N TYR A 145 1.14 -14.58 -22.08
CA TYR A 145 1.22 -13.12 -22.01
C TYR A 145 1.93 -12.52 -23.21
N LEU A 146 2.99 -13.17 -23.72
CA LEU A 146 3.69 -12.72 -24.93
C LEU A 146 2.83 -12.88 -26.19
N ALA A 147 2.02 -13.93 -26.26
CA ALA A 147 1.07 -14.11 -27.36
C ALA A 147 -0.07 -13.06 -27.31
N MET A 148 -0.55 -12.73 -26.11
CA MET A 148 -1.60 -11.73 -25.90
C MET A 148 -1.11 -10.29 -26.11
N PHE A 149 0.13 -10.02 -25.73
CA PHE A 149 0.78 -8.71 -25.84
C PHE A 149 2.11 -8.88 -26.59
N PRO A 150 2.12 -8.84 -27.93
CA PRO A 150 3.35 -8.92 -28.70
C PRO A 150 4.18 -7.64 -28.56
N TYR A 151 5.50 -7.76 -28.70
CA TYR A 151 6.41 -6.61 -28.73
C TYR A 151 6.17 -5.76 -29.99
N ASP A 152 6.21 -4.45 -29.83
CA ASP A 152 6.06 -3.50 -30.93
C ASP A 152 7.41 -2.97 -31.44
N GLY A 153 8.50 -3.21 -30.70
CA GLY A 153 9.85 -2.73 -31.04
C GLY A 153 10.02 -1.21 -30.99
N VAL A 154 9.03 -0.48 -30.48
CA VAL A 154 9.04 1.00 -30.37
C VAL A 154 8.94 1.42 -28.91
N LEU A 155 7.91 0.94 -28.21
CA LEU A 155 7.69 1.20 -26.78
C LEU A 155 8.12 0.00 -25.94
N TYR A 156 7.94 -1.21 -26.46
CA TYR A 156 8.19 -2.46 -25.77
C TYR A 156 9.11 -3.35 -26.61
N GLU A 157 10.37 -3.40 -26.19
CA GLU A 157 11.39 -4.30 -26.71
C GLU A 157 11.52 -5.54 -25.82
N GLU A 158 12.06 -6.61 -26.40
CA GLU A 158 12.40 -7.83 -25.68
C GLU A 158 13.41 -7.55 -24.55
N LYS A 159 12.96 -7.74 -23.31
CA LYS A 159 13.78 -7.56 -22.11
C LYS A 159 13.59 -8.74 -21.18
N ILE A 160 14.69 -9.28 -20.66
CA ILE A 160 14.64 -10.31 -19.63
C ILE A 160 14.61 -9.64 -18.26
N CYS A 161 13.85 -10.19 -17.32
CA CYS A 161 13.92 -9.79 -15.92
C CYS A 161 15.17 -10.41 -15.29
N SER A 162 16.06 -9.60 -14.73
CA SER A 162 17.28 -10.09 -14.06
C SER A 162 17.00 -10.94 -12.82
N THR A 163 15.92 -10.63 -12.09
CA THR A 163 15.53 -11.38 -10.88
C THR A 163 14.84 -12.70 -11.19
N CYS A 164 13.80 -12.65 -12.04
CA CYS A 164 12.96 -13.83 -12.34
C CYS A 164 13.53 -14.69 -13.49
N ASN A 165 14.50 -14.17 -14.24
CA ASN A 165 15.10 -14.81 -15.42
C ASN A 165 14.09 -15.30 -16.47
N ILE A 166 13.04 -14.50 -16.70
CA ILE A 166 12.00 -14.72 -17.72
C ILE A 166 11.91 -13.50 -18.63
N PRO A 167 11.49 -13.66 -19.90
CA PRO A 167 11.17 -12.52 -20.75
C PRO A 167 10.03 -11.73 -20.12
N ARG A 168 10.14 -10.40 -20.12
CA ARG A 168 9.14 -9.48 -19.57
C ARG A 168 8.11 -9.17 -20.65
N PRO A 169 6.85 -9.63 -20.53
CA PRO A 169 5.81 -9.22 -21.46
C PRO A 169 5.68 -7.70 -21.51
N PRO A 170 5.23 -7.12 -22.63
CA PRO A 170 4.90 -5.71 -22.72
C PRO A 170 4.03 -5.24 -21.56
N ARG A 171 4.32 -4.03 -21.06
CA ARG A 171 3.67 -3.43 -19.88
C ARG A 171 3.86 -4.19 -18.55
N SER A 172 4.67 -5.25 -18.49
CA SER A 172 5.01 -5.91 -17.22
C SER A 172 6.18 -5.22 -16.52
N LYS A 173 6.22 -5.32 -15.19
CA LYS A 173 7.39 -4.91 -14.38
C LYS A 173 7.64 -5.93 -13.27
N HIS A 174 8.88 -5.99 -12.79
CA HIS A 174 9.20 -6.74 -11.59
C HIS A 174 8.88 -5.88 -10.37
N CYS A 175 8.03 -6.39 -9.48
CA CYS A 175 7.78 -5.75 -8.21
C CYS A 175 8.73 -6.34 -7.18
N SER A 176 9.65 -5.53 -6.64
CA SER A 176 10.62 -5.94 -5.62
C SER A 176 9.94 -6.41 -4.34
N ILE A 177 8.83 -5.76 -3.97
CA ILE A 177 8.02 -6.12 -2.79
C ILE A 177 7.36 -7.49 -3.00
N CYS A 178 6.78 -7.75 -4.18
CA CYS A 178 6.14 -9.03 -4.46
C CYS A 178 7.14 -10.16 -4.79
N GLY A 179 8.38 -9.83 -5.17
CA GLY A 179 9.36 -10.80 -5.69
C GLY A 179 9.01 -11.43 -7.05
N HIS A 180 8.02 -10.89 -7.75
CA HIS A 180 7.51 -11.46 -9.00
C HIS A 180 7.35 -10.40 -10.11
N CYS A 181 7.47 -10.82 -11.36
CA CYS A 181 6.97 -10.04 -12.48
C CYS A 181 5.44 -10.05 -12.51
N VAL A 182 4.84 -8.89 -12.77
CA VAL A 182 3.40 -8.71 -12.83
C VAL A 182 3.03 -8.14 -14.19
N ALA A 183 2.06 -8.75 -14.87
CA ALA A 183 1.56 -8.28 -16.15
C ALA A 183 0.79 -6.97 -15.97
N ARG A 184 0.93 -6.04 -16.94
CA ARG A 184 0.27 -4.73 -16.91
C ARG A 184 0.45 -3.97 -15.58
N PHE A 185 1.64 -4.08 -14.99
CA PHE A 185 1.94 -3.54 -13.67
C PHE A 185 1.86 -2.01 -13.65
N ASP A 186 1.06 -1.49 -12.73
CA ASP A 186 0.98 -0.07 -12.43
C ASP A 186 1.83 0.26 -11.20
N HIS A 187 1.34 -0.12 -10.01
CA HIS A 187 2.03 -0.01 -8.74
C HIS A 187 1.65 -1.14 -7.79
N HIS A 188 2.44 -1.33 -6.73
CA HIS A 188 2.09 -2.20 -5.62
C HIS A 188 1.23 -1.43 -4.61
N CYS A 189 0.04 -1.93 -4.31
CA CYS A 189 -0.86 -1.32 -3.34
C CYS A 189 -1.05 -2.25 -2.14
N GLY A 190 -0.55 -1.83 -0.97
CA GLY A 190 -0.73 -2.60 0.28
C GLY A 190 -2.19 -2.73 0.72
N TRP A 191 -3.11 -1.93 0.16
CA TRP A 191 -4.53 -1.96 0.49
C TRP A 191 -5.34 -3.04 -0.24
N THR A 192 -4.89 -3.50 -1.41
CA THR A 192 -5.75 -4.23 -2.37
C THR A 192 -5.12 -5.49 -2.99
N VAL A 193 -3.92 -5.93 -2.61
CA VAL A 193 -3.27 -7.03 -3.34
C VAL A 193 -3.40 -8.38 -2.63
N ARG A 194 -3.87 -9.39 -3.37
CA ARG A 194 -3.81 -10.81 -3.04
C ARG A 194 -2.44 -11.40 -3.35
N PHE A 195 -1.95 -12.26 -2.46
CA PHE A 195 -0.94 -13.26 -2.79
C PHE A 195 -1.49 -14.64 -2.48
N LEU A 196 -1.57 -15.48 -3.51
CA LEU A 196 -1.54 -16.94 -3.36
C LEU A 196 -0.41 -17.47 -4.21
N SER A 197 0.83 -17.27 -3.78
CA SER A 197 1.88 -18.26 -3.97
C SER A 197 2.21 -18.82 -2.58
N HIS A 198 1.76 -20.06 -2.35
CA HIS A 198 2.50 -20.99 -1.52
C HIS A 198 3.68 -21.43 -2.38
N MET A 199 4.83 -20.80 -2.22
CA MET A 199 6.14 -21.44 -2.44
C MET A 199 7.20 -20.48 -1.93
N ASP A 200 7.77 -20.86 -0.78
CA ASP A 200 9.07 -20.47 -0.26
C ASP A 200 9.43 -18.98 -0.35
N TYR A 201 8.91 -18.20 0.60
CA TYR A 201 9.56 -16.95 1.00
C TYR A 201 10.98 -17.31 1.48
N ASP A 202 11.96 -17.11 0.60
CA ASP A 202 13.37 -17.28 0.91
C ASP A 202 13.84 -16.08 1.76
N TRP A 203 13.76 -16.25 3.08
CA TRP A 203 14.21 -15.29 4.09
C TRP A 203 15.66 -14.81 3.89
N SER A 204 16.49 -15.54 3.13
CA SER A 204 17.86 -15.12 2.85
C SER A 204 17.94 -13.92 1.88
N LYS A 205 16.95 -13.76 0.99
CA LYS A 205 16.94 -12.67 0.00
C LYS A 205 16.37 -11.36 0.52
N SER A 206 15.49 -11.38 1.53
CA SER A 206 14.91 -10.13 2.07
C SER A 206 15.96 -9.25 2.77
N LYS A 207 16.97 -9.86 3.42
CA LYS A 207 18.15 -9.15 3.95
C LYS A 207 18.96 -8.45 2.84
N GLU A 208 18.94 -8.96 1.62
CA GLU A 208 19.74 -8.44 0.51
C GLU A 208 19.09 -7.23 -0.20
N TYR A 209 17.76 -7.09 -0.12
CA TYR A 209 17.04 -5.95 -0.71
C TYR A 209 17.03 -4.70 0.18
N LEU A 210 16.98 -4.86 1.51
CA LEU A 210 17.05 -3.72 2.45
C LEU A 210 18.45 -3.07 2.50
N HIS A 211 19.50 -3.83 2.16
CA HIS A 211 20.87 -3.32 2.08
C HIS A 211 21.31 -2.89 0.67
N ARG A 212 20.44 -2.99 -0.34
CA ARG A 212 20.72 -2.55 -1.72
C ARG A 212 20.10 -1.19 -2.07
N GLY A 213 19.60 -0.46 -1.07
CA GLY A 213 19.16 0.93 -1.17
C GLY A 213 20.30 1.94 -0.98
N GLU A 214 21.48 1.64 -1.53
CA GLU A 214 22.58 2.60 -1.76
C GLU A 214 22.80 2.77 -3.26
#